data_AF-A0A162UKG7-F1
#
_entry.id   AF-A0A162UKG7-F1
#
_cell.length_a   1.000
_cell.length_b   1.000
_cell.length_c   1.000
_cell.angle_alpha   90.00
_cell.angle_beta   90.00
_cell.angle_gamma   90.00
#
_symmetry.space_group_name_H-M   'P 1'
#
loop_
_entity.id
_entity.type
_entity.pdbx_description
1 polymer ?
#
loop_
_entity_poly.entity_id
_entity_poly.type
_entity_poly.pdbx_seq_one_letter_code
_entity_poly.pdbx_strand_id
1 'polypeptide(L)'
;MEYIILQYVSIVLLVVGLGYLLYLLKEKECKFKEDYFGITYSILRTLTDTEITSENVKKILRIVSKIVIDVEDNYKDENNKVKEDKALQLAREALKELKFKRNIDDDSIRYMIRLAAALLPATNKSKLRVVRTIKEE
;
A
#
# COMPACT_ATOMS: atom_id res chain seq x y z
N MET A 1 -13.93 29.77 -47.63
CA MET A 1 -15.17 29.16 -47.09
C MET A 1 -14.89 27.76 -46.55
N GLU A 2 -14.36 26.83 -47.36
CA GLU A 2 -14.08 25.45 -46.92
C GLU A 2 -13.11 25.32 -45.73
N TYR A 3 -12.02 26.10 -45.71
CA TYR A 3 -11.06 26.10 -44.58
C TYR A 3 -11.71 26.54 -43.25
N ILE A 4 -12.65 27.48 -43.31
CA ILE A 4 -13.36 27.97 -42.13
C ILE A 4 -14.30 26.87 -41.61
N ILE A 5 -14.97 26.16 -42.51
CA ILE A 5 -15.83 25.02 -42.17
C ILE A 5 -15.00 23.92 -41.52
N LEU A 6 -13.85 23.58 -42.09
CA LEU A 6 -12.97 22.52 -41.57
C LEU A 6 -12.43 22.88 -40.17
N GLN A 7 -12.03 24.14 -39.97
CA GLN A 7 -11.57 24.61 -38.66
C GLN A 7 -12.69 24.53 -37.60
N TYR A 8 -13.92 24.90 -37.94
CA TYR A 8 -15.07 24.77 -37.05
C TYR A 8 -15.37 23.31 -36.69
N VAL A 9 -15.33 22.40 -37.67
CA VAL A 9 -15.55 20.97 -37.44
C VAL A 9 -14.46 20.41 -36.52
N SER A 10 -13.20 20.78 -36.71
CA SER A 10 -12.10 20.36 -35.83
C SER A 10 -12.28 20.85 -34.39
N ILE A 11 -12.74 22.10 -34.20
CA ILE A 11 -13.01 22.64 -32.86
C ILE A 11 -14.13 21.85 -32.18
N VAL A 12 -15.24 21.57 -32.89
CA VAL A 12 -16.35 20.79 -32.33
C VAL A 12 -15.88 19.37 -31.95
N LEU A 13 -15.10 18.72 -32.81
CA LEU A 13 -14.58 17.37 -32.55
C LEU A 13 -13.63 17.36 -31.34
N LEU A 14 -12.82 18.40 -31.17
CA LEU A 14 -11.95 18.56 -30.01
C LEU A 14 -12.75 18.75 -28.72
N VAL A 15 -13.79 19.59 -28.74
CA VAL A 15 -14.67 19.79 -27.57
C VAL A 15 -15.39 18.50 -27.19
N VAL A 16 -15.90 17.75 -28.17
CA VAL A 16 -16.54 16.44 -27.94
C VAL A 16 -15.52 15.43 -27.39
N GLY A 17 -14.31 15.40 -27.96
CA GLY A 17 -13.23 14.54 -27.48
C GLY A 17 -12.82 14.83 -26.04
N LEU A 18 -12.69 16.11 -25.68
CA LEU A 18 -12.43 16.53 -24.30
C LEU A 18 -13.59 16.17 -23.36
N GLY A 19 -14.84 16.37 -23.79
CA GLY A 19 -16.02 15.96 -23.03
C GLY A 19 -16.05 14.45 -22.76
N TYR A 20 -15.73 13.64 -23.75
CA TYR A 20 -15.64 12.18 -23.61
C TYR A 20 -14.46 11.76 -22.70
N LEU A 21 -13.32 12.44 -22.80
CA LEU A 21 -12.18 12.20 -21.93
C LEU A 21 -12.55 12.51 -20.47
N LEU A 22 -13.21 13.65 -20.20
CA LEU A 22 -13.70 13.99 -18.86
C LEU A 22 -14.74 12.97 -18.35
N TYR A 23 -15.61 12.46 -19.21
CA TYR A 23 -16.55 11.40 -18.87
C TYR A 23 -15.83 10.11 -18.43
N LEU A 24 -14.82 9.67 -19.19
CA LEU A 24 -13.98 8.53 -18.84
C LEU A 24 -13.21 8.74 -17.53
N LEU A 25 -12.72 9.95 -17.28
CA LEU A 25 -12.06 10.27 -16.01
C LEU A 25 -13.05 10.18 -14.84
N LYS A 26 -14.26 10.72 -14.99
CA LYS A 26 -15.31 10.67 -13.94
C LYS A 26 -15.71 9.23 -13.59
N GLU A 27 -15.82 8.35 -14.58
CA GLU A 27 -16.12 6.94 -14.36
C GLU A 27 -15.00 6.23 -13.57
N LYS A 28 -13.74 6.61 -13.80
CA LYS A 28 -12.58 6.06 -13.10
C LYS A 28 -12.34 6.70 -11.73
N GLU A 29 -12.61 7.99 -11.55
CA GLU A 29 -12.41 8.72 -10.29
C GLU A 29 -13.25 8.14 -9.13
N CYS A 30 -14.46 7.64 -9.41
CA CYS A 30 -15.25 6.93 -8.39
C CYS A 30 -14.51 5.69 -7.85
N LYS A 31 -13.72 5.00 -8.68
CA LYS A 31 -12.91 3.85 -8.24
C LYS A 31 -11.64 4.29 -7.52
N PHE A 32 -11.02 5.40 -7.93
CA PHE A 32 -9.82 5.94 -7.28
C PHE A 32 -10.09 6.44 -5.85
N LYS A 33 -11.28 6.93 -5.55
CA LYS A 33 -11.62 7.43 -4.21
C LYS A 33 -11.58 6.34 -3.13
N GLU A 34 -11.81 5.09 -3.51
CA GLU A 34 -11.75 3.92 -2.63
C GLU A 34 -10.37 3.25 -2.64
N ASP A 35 -9.55 3.55 -3.66
CA ASP A 35 -8.20 3.03 -3.82
C ASP A 35 -7.21 3.87 -2.99
N TYR A 36 -6.98 3.43 -1.75
CA TYR A 36 -6.00 4.04 -0.84
C TYR A 36 -4.59 3.98 -1.48
N PHE A 37 -4.17 5.09 -2.09
CA PHE A 37 -2.83 5.27 -2.69
C PHE A 37 -2.42 4.22 -3.74
N GLY A 38 -3.37 3.51 -4.37
CA GLY A 38 -3.07 2.39 -5.27
C GLY A 38 -2.50 1.14 -4.55
N ILE A 39 -2.40 1.18 -3.22
CA ILE A 39 -1.95 0.07 -2.37
C ILE A 39 -2.98 -1.04 -2.43
N THR A 40 -4.25 -0.67 -2.42
CA THR A 40 -5.35 -1.62 -2.50
C THR A 40 -5.34 -2.38 -3.83
N TYR A 41 -5.22 -1.66 -4.95
CA TYR A 41 -5.18 -2.28 -6.27
C TYR A 41 -3.88 -3.06 -6.56
N SER A 42 -2.76 -2.69 -5.94
CA SER A 42 -1.45 -3.31 -6.22
C SER A 42 -1.09 -4.44 -5.26
N ILE A 43 -1.53 -4.35 -3.99
CA ILE A 43 -1.10 -5.24 -2.89
C ILE A 43 -2.28 -6.04 -2.31
N LEU A 44 -3.52 -5.57 -2.46
CA LEU A 44 -4.71 -6.25 -1.91
C LEU A 44 -5.66 -6.72 -3.02
N ARG A 45 -5.15 -6.85 -4.25
CA ARG A 45 -5.91 -7.26 -5.44
C ARG A 45 -6.52 -8.65 -5.33
N THR A 46 -5.99 -9.48 -4.44
CA THR A 46 -6.47 -10.85 -4.19
C THR A 46 -7.70 -10.91 -3.30
N LEU A 47 -8.02 -9.84 -2.56
CA LEU A 47 -9.28 -9.73 -1.84
C LEU A 47 -10.42 -9.42 -2.82
N THR A 48 -11.65 -9.83 -2.48
CA THR A 48 -12.82 -9.46 -3.29
C THR A 48 -13.18 -7.99 -3.11
N ASP A 49 -13.75 -7.35 -4.14
CA ASP A 49 -14.16 -5.92 -4.10
C ASP A 49 -15.05 -5.58 -2.90
N THR A 50 -15.82 -6.56 -2.39
CA THR A 50 -16.66 -6.40 -1.19
C THR A 50 -15.91 -6.42 0.14
N GLU A 51 -14.70 -6.99 0.16
CA GLU A 51 -13.85 -7.11 1.35
C GLU A 51 -12.82 -5.98 1.43
N ILE A 52 -12.58 -5.34 0.29
CA ILE A 52 -11.73 -4.18 0.10
C ILE A 52 -12.48 -2.92 0.59
N THR A 53 -12.71 -2.85 1.90
CA THR A 53 -13.19 -1.63 2.55
C THR A 53 -12.03 -0.89 3.20
N SER A 54 -12.12 0.45 3.29
CA SER A 54 -11.10 1.26 3.97
C SER A 54 -10.77 0.75 5.38
N GLU A 55 -11.79 0.27 6.10
CA GLU A 55 -11.62 -0.26 7.44
C GLU A 55 -10.84 -1.58 7.45
N ASN A 56 -11.15 -2.50 6.54
CA ASN A 56 -10.45 -3.78 6.44
C ASN A 56 -9.00 -3.60 5.98
N VAL A 57 -8.75 -2.73 5.00
CA VAL A 57 -7.40 -2.38 4.54
C VAL A 57 -6.56 -1.83 5.70
N LYS A 58 -7.12 -0.90 6.49
CA LYS A 58 -6.46 -0.37 7.69
C LYS A 58 -6.18 -1.46 8.72
N LYS A 59 -7.13 -2.37 8.98
CA LYS A 59 -6.94 -3.48 9.92
C LYS A 59 -5.79 -4.38 9.48
N ILE A 60 -5.75 -4.78 8.21
CA ILE A 60 -4.70 -5.62 7.63
C ILE A 60 -3.33 -4.95 7.79
N LEU A 61 -3.19 -3.70 7.33
CA LEU A 61 -1.93 -2.95 7.41
C LEU A 61 -1.45 -2.79 8.85
N ARG A 62 -2.36 -2.57 9.80
CA ARG A 62 -2.03 -2.38 11.22
C ARG A 62 -1.55 -3.67 11.88
N ILE A 63 -2.18 -4.80 11.53
CA ILE A 63 -1.76 -6.13 12.01
C ILE A 63 -0.37 -6.46 11.48
N VAL A 64 -0.17 -6.32 10.16
CA VAL A 64 1.15 -6.59 9.55
C VAL A 64 2.22 -5.68 10.14
N SER A 65 1.94 -4.39 10.30
CA SER A 65 2.90 -3.45 10.91
C SER A 65 3.26 -3.82 12.35
N LYS A 66 2.29 -4.24 13.16
CA LYS A 66 2.56 -4.68 14.54
C LYS A 66 3.47 -5.91 14.56
N ILE A 67 3.19 -6.88 13.69
CA ILE A 67 4.01 -8.11 13.57
C ILE A 67 5.43 -7.79 13.15
N VAL A 68 5.62 -6.86 12.20
CA VAL A 68 6.97 -6.44 11.79
C VAL A 68 7.73 -5.79 12.94
N ILE A 69 7.07 -4.93 13.73
CA ILE A 69 7.67 -4.32 14.93
C ILE A 69 8.05 -5.41 15.93
N ASP A 70 7.13 -6.33 16.23
CA ASP A 70 7.37 -7.42 17.18
C ASP A 70 8.54 -8.31 16.74
N VAL A 71 8.65 -8.61 15.44
CA VAL A 71 9.77 -9.40 14.90
C VAL A 71 11.09 -8.62 14.95
N GLU A 72 11.10 -7.34 14.60
CA GLU A 72 12.31 -6.51 14.69
C GLU A 72 12.79 -6.36 16.13
N ASP A 73 11.87 -6.27 17.11
CA ASP A 73 12.24 -6.16 18.51
C ASP A 73 12.76 -7.47 19.11
N ASN A 74 12.20 -8.60 18.72
CA ASN A 74 12.58 -9.91 19.25
C ASN A 74 13.80 -10.54 18.54
N TYR A 75 14.11 -10.15 17.31
CA TYR A 75 15.14 -10.80 16.48
C TYR A 75 16.23 -9.82 16.00
N LYS A 76 16.59 -8.81 16.79
CA LYS A 76 17.48 -7.69 16.40
C LYS A 76 18.75 -8.12 15.65
N ASP A 77 19.39 -9.20 16.08
CA ASP A 77 20.68 -9.69 15.56
C ASP A 77 20.56 -10.72 14.44
N GLU A 78 19.35 -11.10 14.05
CA GLU A 78 19.11 -12.06 12.97
C GLU A 78 19.13 -11.41 11.58
N ASN A 79 19.40 -12.25 10.56
CA ASN A 79 19.38 -11.82 9.17
C ASN A 79 17.96 -11.39 8.75
N ASN A 80 17.86 -10.29 7.99
CA ASN A 80 16.59 -9.79 7.46
C ASN A 80 15.76 -10.85 6.72
N LYS A 81 16.38 -11.82 6.03
CA LYS A 81 15.63 -12.92 5.40
C LYS A 81 14.88 -13.77 6.42
N VAL A 82 15.53 -14.09 7.54
CA VAL A 82 14.92 -14.89 8.62
C VAL A 82 13.81 -14.11 9.31
N LYS A 83 14.00 -12.80 9.50
CA LYS A 83 12.95 -11.90 10.02
C LYS A 83 11.74 -11.85 9.09
N GLU A 84 11.96 -11.71 7.79
CA GLU A 84 10.89 -11.67 6.79
C GLU A 84 10.07 -12.97 6.78
N ASP A 85 10.73 -14.14 6.82
CA ASP A 85 10.03 -15.43 6.84
C ASP A 85 9.24 -15.66 8.15
N LYS A 86 9.79 -15.26 9.30
CA LYS A 86 9.06 -15.31 10.58
C LYS A 86 7.86 -14.36 10.60
N ALA A 87 8.04 -13.13 10.10
CA ALA A 87 6.96 -12.17 9.98
C ALA A 87 5.86 -12.67 9.03
N LEU A 88 6.23 -13.35 7.94
CA LEU A 88 5.28 -13.93 6.99
C LEU A 88 4.44 -15.03 7.64
N GLN A 89 5.04 -15.92 8.41
CA GLN A 89 4.30 -16.98 9.11
C GLN A 89 3.30 -16.39 10.11
N LEU A 90 3.74 -15.47 10.95
CA LEU A 90 2.88 -14.80 11.95
C LEU A 90 1.77 -13.98 11.30
N ALA A 91 2.08 -13.24 10.24
CA ALA A 91 1.09 -12.46 9.50
C ALA A 91 0.04 -13.37 8.85
N ARG A 92 0.46 -14.50 8.28
CA ARG A 92 -0.46 -15.46 7.67
C ARG A 92 -1.43 -16.05 8.68
N GLU A 93 -0.97 -16.37 9.89
CA GLU A 93 -1.82 -16.87 10.97
C GLU A 93 -2.81 -15.78 11.43
N ALA A 94 -2.32 -14.57 11.72
CA ALA A 94 -3.17 -13.47 12.15
C ALA A 94 -4.21 -13.05 11.09
N LEU A 95 -3.86 -13.11 9.81
CA LEU A 95 -4.78 -12.76 8.72
C LEU A 95 -5.85 -13.84 8.47
N LYS A 96 -5.57 -15.11 8.79
CA LYS A 96 -6.59 -16.19 8.75
C LYS A 96 -7.68 -15.98 9.81
N GLU A 97 -7.33 -15.41 10.97
CA GLU A 97 -8.30 -15.13 12.04
C GLU A 97 -9.33 -14.07 11.64
N LEU A 98 -9.03 -13.23 10.66
CA LEU A 98 -9.95 -12.19 10.16
C LEU A 98 -11.10 -12.73 9.31
N LYS A 99 -11.14 -14.05 9.02
CA LYS A 99 -12.22 -14.76 8.31
C LYS A 99 -12.58 -14.14 6.94
N PHE A 100 -11.60 -13.64 6.20
CA PHE A 100 -11.82 -13.25 4.80
C PHE A 100 -12.20 -14.48 3.95
N LYS A 101 -13.07 -14.30 2.95
CA LYS A 101 -13.49 -15.34 2.00
C LYS A 101 -12.36 -15.83 1.12
N ARG A 102 -11.37 -14.96 0.84
CA ARG A 102 -10.15 -15.30 0.11
C ARG A 102 -8.92 -15.07 0.98
N ASN A 103 -7.97 -15.99 0.87
CA ASN A 103 -6.65 -15.81 1.46
C ASN A 103 -5.88 -14.76 0.65
N ILE A 104 -5.19 -13.89 1.38
CA ILE A 104 -4.19 -12.98 0.81
C ILE A 104 -2.99 -13.84 0.39
N ASP A 105 -2.47 -13.60 -0.80
CA ASP A 105 -1.29 -14.30 -1.31
C ASP A 105 -0.03 -13.93 -0.49
N ASP A 106 0.86 -14.91 -0.36
CA ASP A 106 2.08 -14.77 0.44
C ASP A 106 2.99 -13.63 -0.10
N ASP A 107 3.00 -13.40 -1.41
CA ASP A 107 3.76 -12.30 -2.03
C ASP A 107 3.22 -10.93 -1.61
N SER A 108 1.91 -10.73 -1.61
CA SER A 108 1.27 -9.51 -1.12
C SER A 108 1.55 -9.27 0.36
N ILE A 109 1.51 -10.32 1.19
CA ILE A 109 1.89 -10.24 2.61
C ILE A 109 3.36 -9.82 2.74
N ARG A 110 4.24 -10.40 1.93
CA ARG A 110 5.67 -10.08 1.89
C ARG A 110 5.93 -8.62 1.48
N TYR A 111 5.19 -8.09 0.50
CA TYR A 111 5.26 -6.67 0.14
C TYR A 111 4.80 -5.76 1.27
N MET A 112 3.71 -6.11 1.97
CA MET A 112 3.25 -5.36 3.15
C MET A 112 4.28 -5.37 4.28
N ILE A 113 4.93 -6.51 4.53
CA ILE A 113 6.00 -6.65 5.52
C ILE A 113 7.18 -5.73 5.17
N ARG A 114 7.63 -5.74 3.91
CA ARG A 114 8.73 -4.89 3.45
C ARG A 114 8.40 -3.40 3.55
N LEU A 115 7.16 -3.02 3.21
CA LEU A 115 6.67 -1.65 3.37
C LEU A 115 6.65 -1.24 4.84
N ALA A 116 6.11 -2.09 5.71
CA ALA A 116 6.09 -1.83 7.15
C ALA A 116 7.52 -1.70 7.70
N ALA A 117 8.44 -2.58 7.31
CA ALA A 117 9.84 -2.52 7.73
C ALA A 117 10.55 -1.27 7.24
N ALA A 118 10.30 -0.85 5.98
CA ALA A 118 10.88 0.38 5.42
C ALA A 118 10.38 1.66 6.11
N LEU A 119 9.18 1.63 6.69
CA LEU A 119 8.61 2.75 7.45
C LEU A 119 9.09 2.81 8.90
N LEU A 120 9.76 1.77 9.39
CA LEU A 120 10.31 1.78 10.74
C LEU A 120 11.50 2.75 10.85
N PRO A 121 11.63 3.45 11.98
CA PRO A 121 12.82 4.26 12.23
C PRO A 121 14.05 3.33 12.23
N ALA A 122 15.09 3.73 11.50
CA ALA A 122 16.33 2.95 11.45
C ALA A 122 16.81 2.61 12.87
N THR A 123 16.94 1.31 13.16
CA THR A 123 17.37 0.73 14.44
C THR A 123 18.67 1.36 15.00
N ASN A 124 19.45 2.04 14.16
CA ASN A 124 20.72 2.68 14.52
C ASN A 124 20.59 4.08 15.18
N LYS A 125 19.41 4.72 15.23
CA LYS A 125 19.31 6.08 15.82
C LYS A 125 19.29 6.11 17.36
N SER A 126 18.99 5.00 18.04
CA SER A 126 18.96 4.96 19.52
C SER A 126 20.35 4.83 20.15
N LYS A 127 21.34 4.24 19.44
CA LYS A 127 22.73 4.13 19.93
C LYS A 127 23.49 5.47 19.96
N LEU A 128 23.10 6.43 19.11
CA LEU A 128 23.77 7.74 19.03
C LEU A 128 23.41 8.70 20.17
N ARG A 129 22.28 8.50 20.87
CA ARG A 129 21.90 9.35 22.01
C ARG A 129 22.61 8.94 23.30
N VAL A 130 22.76 7.64 23.55
CA VAL A 130 23.33 7.13 24.81
C VAL A 130 24.85 7.35 24.87
N VAL A 131 25.55 7.25 23.73
CA VAL A 131 27.02 7.42 23.71
C VAL A 131 27.44 8.87 23.95
N ARG A 132 26.58 9.87 23.67
CA ARG A 132 26.90 11.27 23.96
C ARG A 132 26.79 11.61 25.45
N THR A 133 25.91 10.95 26.19
CA THR A 133 25.71 11.24 27.62
C THR A 133 26.77 10.62 28.52
N ILE A 134 27.41 9.52 28.11
CA ILE A 134 28.41 8.82 28.92
C ILE A 134 29.83 9.42 28.76
N LYS A 135 30.01 10.36 27.82
CA LYS A 135 31.31 10.98 27.54
C LYS A 135 31.50 12.36 28.19
N GLU A 136 30.55 12.81 29.00
CA GLU A 136 30.56 14.11 29.68
C GLU A 136 30.51 14.00 31.22
N GLU A 137 30.95 12.87 31.79
CA GLU A 137 31.24 12.74 33.24
C GLU A 137 32.73 12.44 33.48
#